data_AF-A0A1B8WAI2-F1
#
_entry.id   AF-A0A1B8WAI2-F1
#
_cell.length_a   1.000
_cell.length_b   1.000
_cell.length_c   1.000
_cell.angle_alpha   90.00
_cell.angle_beta   90.00
_cell.angle_gamma   90.00
#
_symmetry.space_group_name_H-M   'P 1'
#
loop_
_entity.id
_entity.type
_entity.pdbx_description
1 polymer ?
#
loop_
_entity_poly.entity_id
_entity_poly.type
_entity_poly.pdbx_seq_one_letter_code
_entity_poly.pdbx_strand_id
1 'polypeptide(L)'
;MNISNQEQKRVRLKQFLKILSEDPSLVQQDGKTEARTLPELLMATGCRPCNEPVDMAELFSQLLGKLGKQACSADMMEHVMNGGTVDDFMNTAK
;
A
#
# COMPACT_ATOMS: atom_id res chain seq x y z
N MET A 1 15.35 -16.21 -21.12
CA MET A 1 15.11 -16.45 -19.68
C MET A 1 14.16 -15.40 -19.05
N ASN A 2 12.97 -15.15 -19.60
CA ASN A 2 12.04 -14.10 -19.09
C ASN A 2 10.74 -14.64 -18.46
N ILE A 3 10.41 -15.91 -18.69
CA ILE A 3 9.14 -16.52 -18.24
C ILE A 3 9.17 -16.83 -16.73
N SER A 4 10.33 -17.25 -16.21
CA SER A 4 10.51 -17.59 -14.80
C SER A 4 10.27 -16.38 -13.87
N ASN A 5 10.68 -15.18 -14.26
CA ASN A 5 10.53 -13.97 -13.44
C ASN A 5 9.08 -13.48 -13.37
N GLN A 6 8.35 -13.51 -14.49
CA GLN A 6 6.93 -13.15 -14.51
C GLN A 6 6.10 -14.14 -13.69
N GLU A 7 6.37 -15.44 -13.79
CA GLU A 7 5.62 -16.43 -13.02
C GLU A 7 5.89 -16.29 -11.51
N GLN A 8 7.14 -16.07 -11.10
CA GLN A 8 7.48 -15.78 -9.71
C GLN A 8 6.76 -14.55 -9.18
N LYS A 9 6.70 -13.46 -9.97
CA LYS A 9 5.95 -12.25 -9.61
C LYS A 9 4.45 -12.53 -9.47
N ARG A 10 3.87 -13.35 -10.34
CA ARG A 10 2.46 -13.73 -10.27
C ARG A 10 2.16 -14.57 -9.03
N VAL A 11 3.00 -15.55 -8.71
CA VAL A 11 2.87 -16.37 -7.50
C VAL A 11 2.98 -15.49 -6.26
N ARG A 12 3.99 -14.62 -6.20
CA ARG A 12 4.19 -13.67 -5.09
C ARG A 12 2.99 -12.75 -4.91
N LEU A 13 2.46 -12.18 -5.99
CA LEU A 13 1.28 -11.32 -5.96
C LEU A 13 0.03 -12.08 -5.49
N LYS A 14 -0.20 -13.30 -5.97
CA LYS A 14 -1.33 -14.14 -5.53
C LYS A 14 -1.27 -14.42 -4.03
N GLN A 15 -0.10 -14.74 -3.50
CA GLN A 15 0.10 -14.96 -2.07
C GLN A 15 -0.18 -13.69 -1.29
N PHE A 16 0.39 -12.55 -1.70
CA PHE A 16 0.14 -11.26 -1.07
C PHE A 16 -1.35 -10.90 -1.03
N LEU A 17 -2.06 -11.02 -2.17
CA LEU A 17 -3.50 -10.75 -2.23
C LEU A 17 -4.32 -11.70 -1.36
N LYS A 18 -3.91 -12.97 -1.23
CA LYS A 18 -4.55 -13.92 -0.33
C LYS A 18 -4.40 -13.49 1.13
N ILE A 19 -3.20 -13.11 1.54
CA ILE A 19 -2.95 -12.63 2.92
C ILE A 19 -3.78 -11.38 3.19
N LEU A 20 -3.81 -10.41 2.27
CA LEU A 20 -4.64 -9.21 2.43
C LEU A 20 -6.13 -9.54 2.56
N SER A 21 -6.64 -10.53 1.83
CA SER A 21 -8.05 -10.92 1.95
C SER A 21 -8.42 -11.54 3.29
N GLU A 22 -7.42 -12.03 4.02
CA GLU A 22 -7.55 -12.61 5.36
C GLU A 22 -7.19 -11.59 6.46
N ASP A 23 -6.74 -10.38 6.11
CA ASP A 23 -6.34 -9.34 7.07
C ASP A 23 -7.57 -8.68 7.71
N PRO A 24 -7.80 -8.87 9.02
CA PRO A 24 -8.96 -8.32 9.72
C PRO A 24 -8.94 -6.80 9.80
N SER A 25 -7.77 -6.15 9.65
CA SER A 25 -7.64 -4.70 9.70
C SER A 25 -8.21 -3.99 8.47
N LEU A 26 -8.35 -4.71 7.35
CA LEU A 26 -8.89 -4.17 6.10
C LEU A 26 -10.42 -4.25 6.02
N VAL A 27 -11.05 -4.97 6.95
CA VAL A 27 -12.50 -4.99 7.06
C VAL A 27 -12.97 -3.59 7.47
N GLN A 28 -13.75 -2.94 6.60
CA GLN A 28 -14.32 -1.62 6.88
C GLN A 28 -15.02 -1.64 8.24
N GLN A 29 -14.46 -0.93 9.22
CA GLN A 29 -15.19 -0.58 10.42
C GLN A 29 -16.27 0.41 10.00
N ASP A 30 -17.52 -0.05 9.95
CA ASP A 30 -18.70 0.77 9.73
C ASP A 30 -18.68 1.97 10.69
N GLY A 31 -18.19 3.11 10.21
CA GLY A 31 -18.67 4.41 10.65
C GLY A 31 -17.75 5.34 11.43
N LYS A 32 -16.40 5.32 11.35
CA LYS A 32 -15.64 6.37 12.09
C LYS A 32 -14.28 6.87 11.60
N THR A 33 -13.77 6.43 10.47
CA THR A 33 -12.54 7.03 9.92
C THR A 33 -12.93 7.87 8.72
N GLU A 34 -12.79 9.20 8.84
CA GLU A 34 -12.85 10.17 7.74
C GLU A 34 -11.80 9.77 6.69
N ALA A 35 -12.15 8.85 5.80
CA ALA A 35 -11.27 8.40 4.74
C ALA A 35 -11.07 9.59 3.81
N ARG A 36 -9.87 10.16 3.81
CA ARG A 36 -9.52 11.26 2.91
C ARG A 36 -9.79 10.83 1.48
N THR A 37 -10.40 11.71 0.72
CA THR A 37 -10.73 11.42 -0.68
C THR A 37 -9.44 11.28 -1.49
N LEU A 38 -9.47 10.51 -2.59
CA LEU A 38 -8.30 10.38 -3.47
C LEU A 38 -7.77 11.74 -3.98
N PRO A 39 -8.62 12.72 -4.36
CA PRO A 39 -8.16 14.07 -4.68
C PRO A 39 -7.39 14.75 -3.54
N GLU A 40 -7.83 14.60 -2.29
CA GLU A 40 -7.11 15.14 -1.12
C GLU A 40 -5.74 14.48 -0.95
N LEU A 41 -5.65 13.17 -1.16
CA LEU A 41 -4.38 12.44 -1.09
C LEU A 41 -3.40 12.88 -2.19
N LEU A 42 -3.89 13.07 -3.42
CA LEU A 42 -3.09 13.57 -4.55
C LEU A 42 -2.59 15.01 -4.31
N MET A 43 -3.47 15.88 -3.79
CA MET A 43 -3.06 17.23 -3.37
C MET A 43 -2.02 17.17 -2.26
N ALA A 44 -2.20 16.25 -1.29
CA ALA A 44 -1.28 16.09 -0.18
C ALA A 44 0.11 15.67 -0.64
N THR A 45 0.28 14.91 -1.73
CA THR A 45 1.60 14.55 -2.29
C THR A 45 2.16 15.59 -3.26
N GLY A 46 1.31 16.45 -3.83
CA GLY A 46 1.69 17.36 -4.91
C GLY A 46 1.58 16.71 -6.30
N CYS A 47 1.02 15.50 -6.37
CA CYS A 47 0.71 14.83 -7.64
C CYS A 47 -0.40 15.60 -8.37
N ARG A 48 -0.07 16.16 -9.53
CA ARG A 48 -1.04 16.71 -10.47
C ARG A 48 -1.14 15.75 -11.66
N PRO A 49 -2.19 14.90 -11.74
CA PRO A 49 -2.36 14.02 -12.88
C PRO A 49 -2.70 14.87 -14.11
N CYS A 50 -1.69 15.21 -14.92
CA CYS A 50 -1.84 15.94 -16.17
C CYS A 50 -2.32 15.01 -17.30
N ASN A 51 -3.44 14.31 -17.09
CA ASN A 51 -3.93 13.19 -17.92
C ASN A 51 -2.97 11.98 -18.02
N GLU A 52 -2.02 11.87 -17.09
CA GLU A 52 -1.11 10.73 -16.99
C GLU A 52 -1.61 9.70 -15.96
N PRO A 53 -1.34 8.40 -16.17
CA PRO A 53 -1.61 7.37 -15.17
C PRO A 53 -0.87 7.66 -13.86
N VAL A 54 -1.56 7.52 -12.73
CA VAL A 54 -0.95 7.66 -11.41
C VAL A 54 -0.36 6.32 -10.99
N ASP A 55 0.94 6.31 -10.71
CA ASP A 55 1.58 5.18 -10.01
C ASP A 55 1.18 5.23 -8.53
N MET A 56 0.25 4.36 -8.14
CA MET A 56 -0.24 4.27 -6.77
C MET A 56 0.84 3.80 -5.78
N ALA A 57 1.83 3.03 -6.23
CA ALA A 57 2.92 2.56 -5.38
C ALA A 57 3.87 3.71 -5.02
N GLU A 58 4.14 4.60 -5.99
CA GLU A 58 4.90 5.83 -5.78
C GLU A 58 4.11 6.82 -4.91
N LEU A 59 2.82 7.03 -5.23
CA LEU A 59 1.94 7.90 -4.44
C LEU A 59 1.90 7.47 -2.96
N PHE A 60 1.73 6.18 -2.70
CA PHE A 60 1.70 5.63 -1.34
C PHE A 60 3.04 5.83 -0.63
N SER A 61 4.16 5.61 -1.32
CA SER A 61 5.50 5.83 -0.76
C SER A 61 5.73 7.30 -0.37
N GLN A 62 5.25 8.24 -1.20
CA GLN A 62 5.29 9.67 -0.89
C GLN A 62 4.40 10.03 0.32
N LEU A 63 3.21 9.43 0.43
CA LEU A 63 2.33 9.63 1.58
C LEU A 63 2.96 9.11 2.88
N LEU A 64 3.59 7.93 2.86
CA LEU A 64 4.34 7.39 3.99
C LEU A 64 5.49 8.31 4.41
N GLY A 65 6.25 8.84 3.44
CA GLY A 65 7.29 9.83 3.69
C GLY A 65 6.76 11.09 4.38
N LYS A 66 5.57 11.58 4.00
CA LYS A 66 4.92 12.72 4.67
C LYS A 66 4.42 12.42 6.08
N LEU A 67 4.16 11.15 6.38
CA LEU A 67 3.89 10.67 7.74
C LEU A 67 5.17 10.47 8.56
N GLY A 68 6.34 10.80 8.02
CA GLY A 68 7.65 10.64 8.68
C GLY A 68 8.15 9.20 8.69
N LYS A 69 7.50 8.29 7.97
CA LYS A 69 7.95 6.90 7.82
C LYS A 69 8.93 6.82 6.66
N GLN A 70 10.16 6.38 6.91
CA GLN A 70 11.09 5.98 5.84
C GLN A 70 10.75 4.57 5.36
N ALA A 71 9.57 4.42 4.78
CA ALA A 71 9.11 3.16 4.22
C ALA A 71 8.34 3.41 2.92
N CYS A 72 8.37 2.44 2.02
CA CYS A 72 7.70 2.47 0.74
C CYS A 72 6.63 1.36 0.63
N SER A 73 5.93 1.35 -0.50
CA SER A 73 4.95 0.30 -0.81
C SER A 73 5.53 -1.11 -0.82
N ALA A 74 6.81 -1.27 -1.21
CA ALA A 74 7.50 -2.57 -1.18
C ALA A 74 7.74 -3.05 0.24
N ASP A 75 8.08 -2.15 1.17
CA ASP A 75 8.31 -2.48 2.58
C ASP A 75 7.01 -2.95 3.26
N MET A 76 5.89 -2.30 2.93
CA MET A 76 4.56 -2.75 3.39
C MET A 76 4.24 -4.15 2.85
N MET A 77 4.47 -4.38 1.56
CA MET A 77 4.24 -5.69 0.95
C MET A 77 5.08 -6.77 1.63
N GLU A 78 6.36 -6.49 1.90
CA GLU A 78 7.24 -7.41 2.61
C GLU A 78 6.79 -7.67 4.05
N HIS A 79 6.39 -6.63 4.79
CA HIS A 79 5.84 -6.76 6.13
C HIS A 79 4.63 -7.70 6.18
N VAL A 80 3.67 -7.49 5.28
CA VAL A 80 2.45 -8.32 5.18
C VAL A 80 2.80 -9.74 4.76
N MET A 81 3.71 -9.91 3.79
CA MET A 81 4.17 -11.23 3.36
C MET A 81 4.89 -12.01 4.47
N ASN A 82 5.48 -11.33 5.45
CA ASN A 82 6.12 -11.93 6.62
C ASN A 82 5.13 -12.19 7.78
N GLY A 83 3.83 -11.95 7.57
CA GLY A 83 2.77 -12.27 8.54
C GLY A 83 2.31 -11.10 9.40
N GLY A 84 2.76 -9.87 9.12
CA GLY A 84 2.21 -8.66 9.74
C GLY A 84 0.90 -8.20 9.09
N THR A 85 0.14 -7.33 9.77
CA THR A 85 -1.07 -6.72 9.20
C THR A 85 -0.79 -5.33 8.62
N VAL A 86 -1.70 -4.81 7.79
CA VAL A 86 -1.61 -3.44 7.29
C VAL A 86 -1.68 -2.43 8.43
N ASP A 87 -2.53 -2.67 9.42
CA ASP A 87 -2.63 -1.79 10.60
C ASP A 87 -1.35 -1.78 11.43
N ASP A 88 -0.71 -2.94 11.64
CA ASP A 88 0.59 -3.02 12.32
C ASP A 88 1.64 -2.17 11.59
N PHE A 89 1.71 -2.26 10.27
CA PHE A 89 2.63 -1.44 9.47
C PHE A 89 2.34 0.07 9.59
N MET A 90 1.06 0.44 9.59
CA MET A 90 0.65 1.84 9.72
C MET A 90 0.90 2.38 11.14
N ASN A 91 0.76 1.55 12.17
CA ASN A 91 0.84 1.95 13.58
C ASN A 91 2.20 1.68 14.25
N THR A 92 3.16 1.05 13.55
CA THR A 92 4.53 0.78 14.06
C THR A 92 5.41 2.02 14.27
N ALA A 93 4.83 3.23 14.31
CA ALA A 93 5.55 4.45 14.63
C ALA A 93 5.22 4.92 16.06
N LYS A 94 6.04 4.47 17.01
CA LYS A 94 6.45 5.28 18.16
C LYS A 94 7.96 5.44 18.11
#